data_AF-A0A3A5R089-F1
#
_entry.id   AF-A0A3A5R089-F1
#
_cell.length_a   1.000
_cell.length_b   1.000
_cell.length_c   1.000
_cell.angle_alpha   90.00
_cell.angle_beta   90.00
_cell.angle_gamma   90.00
#
_symmetry.space_group_name_H-M   'P 1'
#
loop_
_entity.id
_entity.type
_entity.pdbx_description
1 polymer ?
#
loop_
_entity_poly.entity_id
_entity_poly.type
_entity_poly.pdbx_seq_one_letter_code
_entity_poly.pdbx_strand_id
1 'polypeptide(L)'
;MKGAHVFKGTCSAFWLYNIPWEKVEGEPYPRKVVYNEIDVVELQQVPKDLHIMSCNYHIMVLKDDCVSKDFIRPDDMWGTNECLVKWDSRDDYHLYACENRPDSIIWYIDNRRVASKPNYYWHLPMYVVLSVEPRTPFEKYVNGERFPVPTTKEQADAAGFPSTMKVDYIRTWRRKDYSQFKSSKREYNPNDF
;
A
#
# COMPACT_ATOMS: atom_id res chain seq x y z
N MET A 1 -14.33 -2.74 -0.57
CA MET A 1 -13.80 -3.61 0.49
C MET A 1 -14.40 -3.16 1.82
N LYS A 2 -14.58 -4.09 2.75
CA LYS A 2 -15.00 -3.85 4.13
C LYS A 2 -13.93 -4.44 5.05
N GLY A 3 -13.45 -3.65 6.00
CA GLY A 3 -12.39 -4.02 6.94
C GLY A 3 -12.80 -5.15 7.88
N ALA A 4 -11.79 -5.82 8.44
CA ALA A 4 -11.96 -6.91 9.38
C ALA A 4 -12.41 -6.36 10.76
N HIS A 5 -13.19 -7.10 11.56
CA HIS A 5 -13.82 -6.49 12.74
C HIS A 5 -12.85 -6.22 13.91
N VAL A 6 -11.76 -6.98 14.01
CA VAL A 6 -10.75 -6.83 15.08
C VAL A 6 -9.91 -5.57 14.88
N PHE A 7 -10.11 -4.58 15.76
CA PHE A 7 -9.25 -3.42 15.92
C PHE A 7 -9.03 -3.14 17.42
N LYS A 8 -7.80 -2.91 17.88
CA LYS A 8 -6.53 -2.94 17.15
C LYS A 8 -6.09 -4.39 16.87
N GLY A 9 -5.28 -4.61 15.84
CA GLY A 9 -4.57 -5.89 15.67
C GLY A 9 -4.68 -6.55 14.30
N THR A 10 -5.47 -6.00 13.38
CA THR A 10 -5.49 -6.46 11.98
C THR A 10 -5.29 -5.29 11.03
N CYS A 11 -4.71 -5.57 9.86
CA CYS A 11 -4.68 -4.68 8.71
C CYS A 11 -5.38 -5.40 7.54
N SER A 12 -6.49 -4.84 7.07
CA SER A 12 -7.12 -5.30 5.83
C SER A 12 -6.53 -4.47 4.68
N ALA A 13 -5.80 -5.12 3.78
CA ALA A 13 -5.01 -4.43 2.76
C ALA A 13 -5.43 -4.79 1.33
N PHE A 14 -5.40 -3.79 0.46
CA PHE A 14 -5.44 -3.93 -0.99
C PHE A 14 -4.20 -3.25 -1.55
N TRP A 15 -3.34 -4.02 -2.22
CA TRP A 15 -2.02 -3.55 -2.62
C TRP A 15 -1.51 -4.29 -3.85
N LEU A 16 -0.44 -3.75 -4.42
CA LEU A 16 0.22 -4.24 -5.63
C LEU A 16 1.70 -4.43 -5.32
N TYR A 17 2.32 -5.53 -5.77
CA TYR A 17 3.77 -5.73 -5.61
C TYR A 17 4.35 -6.59 -6.74
N ASN A 18 5.67 -6.52 -6.97
CA ASN A 18 6.38 -7.51 -7.78
C ASN A 18 7.27 -8.39 -6.91
N ILE A 19 7.57 -9.61 -7.37
CA ILE A 19 8.55 -10.45 -6.68
C ILE A 19 9.94 -9.82 -6.90
N PRO A 20 10.73 -9.55 -5.83
CA PRO A 20 12.08 -9.04 -6.00
C PRO A 20 12.89 -9.92 -6.95
N TRP A 21 13.67 -9.30 -7.84
CA TRP A 21 14.57 -10.00 -8.78
C TRP A 21 13.88 -10.85 -9.86
N GLU A 22 12.56 -10.76 -10.02
CA GLU A 22 11.86 -11.41 -11.12
C GLU A 22 12.36 -10.86 -12.47
N LYS A 23 12.68 -11.71 -13.44
CA LYS A 23 13.08 -11.24 -14.77
C LYS A 23 11.90 -10.60 -15.48
N VAL A 24 12.14 -9.44 -16.10
CA VAL A 24 11.15 -8.74 -16.93
C VAL A 24 11.70 -8.76 -18.34
N GLU A 25 10.89 -9.23 -19.28
CA GLU A 25 11.27 -9.33 -20.68
C GLU A 25 11.62 -7.94 -21.25
N GLY A 26 12.74 -7.85 -21.95
CA GLY A 26 13.22 -6.60 -22.54
C GLY A 26 13.94 -5.64 -21.59
N GLU A 27 14.08 -5.98 -20.30
CA GLU A 27 14.81 -5.16 -19.32
C GLU A 27 16.17 -5.78 -18.93
N PRO A 28 17.19 -4.95 -18.58
CA PRO A 28 18.48 -5.45 -18.11
C PRO A 28 18.33 -6.25 -16.82
N TYR A 29 19.24 -7.20 -16.58
CA TYR A 29 19.25 -8.01 -15.36
C TYR A 29 20.63 -8.05 -14.71
N PRO A 30 20.79 -7.62 -13.45
CA PRO A 30 19.74 -7.04 -12.60
C PRO A 30 19.33 -5.62 -13.04
N ARG A 31 18.08 -5.23 -12.74
CA ARG A 31 17.59 -3.85 -12.92
C ARG A 31 17.99 -3.00 -11.72
N LYS A 32 18.10 -1.68 -11.90
CA LYS A 32 18.32 -0.75 -10.79
C LYS A 32 17.16 -0.77 -9.79
N VAL A 33 15.91 -0.72 -10.26
CA VAL A 33 14.72 -0.95 -9.42
C VAL A 33 14.38 -2.43 -9.45
N VAL A 34 14.41 -3.08 -8.29
CA VAL A 34 14.18 -4.54 -8.17
C VAL A 34 12.84 -4.87 -7.53
N TYR A 35 12.23 -3.91 -6.82
CA TYR A 35 10.95 -4.05 -6.17
C TYR A 35 10.16 -2.75 -6.25
N ASN A 36 8.87 -2.89 -6.52
CA ASN A 36 7.85 -1.87 -6.47
C ASN A 36 6.66 -2.42 -5.67
N GLU A 37 6.11 -1.55 -4.85
CA GLU A 37 4.89 -1.79 -4.09
C GLU A 37 4.04 -0.52 -4.07
N ILE A 38 2.75 -0.68 -4.31
CA ILE A 38 1.75 0.38 -4.17
C ILE A 38 0.63 -0.15 -3.28
N ASP A 39 0.48 0.45 -2.10
CA ASP A 39 -0.61 0.16 -1.20
C ASP A 39 -1.80 1.01 -1.61
N VAL A 40 -2.80 0.39 -2.25
CA VAL A 40 -4.03 1.08 -2.62
C VAL A 40 -4.75 1.53 -1.35
N VAL A 41 -4.80 0.65 -0.36
CA VAL A 41 -5.17 1.03 1.02
C VAL A 41 -4.67 -0.02 2.01
N GLU A 42 -4.25 0.43 3.19
CA GLU A 42 -4.10 -0.35 4.41
C GLU A 42 -5.10 0.18 5.45
N LEU A 43 -6.16 -0.59 5.72
CA LEU A 43 -7.14 -0.26 6.74
C LEU A 43 -6.63 -0.69 8.10
N GLN A 44 -6.94 0.06 9.17
CA GLN A 44 -6.77 -0.38 10.57
C GLN A 44 -5.31 -0.62 10.99
N GLN A 45 -4.33 -0.32 10.11
CA GLN A 45 -2.91 -0.47 10.40
C GLN A 45 -2.46 0.45 11.52
N VAL A 46 -2.93 1.69 11.55
CA VAL A 46 -2.50 2.68 12.53
C VAL A 46 -3.23 2.39 13.84
N PRO A 47 -2.54 1.87 14.88
CA PRO A 47 -3.21 1.44 16.09
C PRO A 47 -3.87 2.61 16.83
N LYS A 48 -3.50 3.86 16.55
CA LYS A 48 -4.04 5.03 17.25
C LYS A 48 -5.52 5.28 16.93
N ASP A 49 -5.93 5.11 15.68
CA ASP A 49 -7.28 5.45 15.22
C ASP A 49 -7.65 4.62 13.99
N LEU A 50 -8.77 3.92 14.06
CA LEU A 50 -9.26 3.06 12.98
C LEU A 50 -9.72 3.84 11.74
N HIS A 51 -9.93 5.15 11.87
CA HIS A 51 -10.34 6.03 10.78
C HIS A 51 -9.18 6.52 9.93
N ILE A 52 -7.93 6.21 10.31
CA ILE A 52 -6.75 6.52 9.52
C ILE A 52 -6.58 5.43 8.46
N MET A 53 -6.64 5.85 7.19
CA MET A 53 -6.41 5.01 6.03
C MET A 53 -5.01 5.32 5.49
N SER A 54 -4.14 4.32 5.35
CA SER A 54 -2.81 4.51 4.76
C SER A 54 -2.82 4.10 3.27
N CYS A 55 -2.21 4.90 2.40
CA CYS A 55 -2.19 4.74 0.94
C CYS A 55 -0.75 4.86 0.41
N ASN A 56 0.11 3.96 0.86
CA ASN A 56 1.56 4.07 0.76
C ASN A 56 2.16 3.47 -0.51
N TYR A 57 3.47 3.51 -0.58
CA TYR A 57 4.29 3.08 -1.70
C TYR A 57 5.69 2.72 -1.21
N HIS A 58 6.26 1.64 -1.72
CA HIS A 58 7.60 1.19 -1.35
C HIS A 58 8.40 0.82 -2.60
N ILE A 59 9.72 1.02 -2.54
CA ILE A 59 10.63 0.59 -3.61
C ILE A 59 11.89 -0.04 -3.02
N MET A 60 12.50 -0.93 -3.78
CA MET A 60 13.86 -1.40 -3.50
C MET A 60 14.74 -1.10 -4.70
N VAL A 61 15.85 -0.43 -4.43
CA VAL A 61 16.81 0.02 -5.44
C VAL A 61 18.16 -0.59 -5.15
N LEU A 62 18.81 -1.14 -6.19
CA LEU A 62 20.21 -1.54 -6.11
C LEU A 62 21.11 -0.32 -6.08
N LYS A 63 22.14 -0.40 -5.22
CA LYS A 63 23.27 0.53 -5.24
C LYS A 63 24.12 0.26 -6.48
N ASP A 64 25.04 1.18 -6.76
CA ASP A 64 25.89 1.12 -7.96
C ASP A 64 26.80 -0.13 -7.99
N ASP A 65 27.07 -0.75 -6.82
CA ASP A 65 27.76 -2.03 -6.72
C ASP A 65 26.94 -3.23 -7.23
N CYS A 66 25.66 -3.02 -7.55
CA CYS A 66 24.71 -4.02 -8.04
C CYS A 66 24.48 -5.21 -7.10
N VAL A 67 24.91 -5.11 -5.84
CA VAL A 67 24.82 -6.14 -4.80
C VAL A 67 24.07 -5.62 -3.59
N SER A 68 24.43 -4.42 -3.14
CA SER A 68 23.80 -3.75 -2.02
C SER A 68 22.46 -3.14 -2.45
N LYS A 69 21.52 -3.05 -1.51
CA LYS A 69 20.17 -2.53 -1.77
C LYS A 69 19.74 -1.54 -0.69
N ASP A 70 18.94 -0.57 -1.08
CA ASP A 70 18.15 0.26 -0.16
C ASP A 70 16.67 -0.08 -0.33
N PHE A 71 16.00 -0.33 0.78
CA PHE A 71 14.54 -0.41 0.83
C PHE A 71 14.02 0.96 1.24
N ILE A 72 13.48 1.69 0.28
CA ILE A 72 13.04 3.07 0.42
C ILE A 72 11.54 3.04 0.72
N ARG A 73 11.18 3.58 1.89
CA ARG A 73 9.81 3.67 2.41
C ARG A 73 9.21 5.06 2.11
N PRO A 74 7.89 5.26 2.31
CA PRO A 74 7.28 6.56 2.10
C PRO A 74 7.99 7.71 2.83
N ASP A 75 8.35 7.50 4.10
CA ASP A 75 9.04 8.50 4.95
C ASP A 75 10.43 8.89 4.43
N ASP A 76 11.07 8.02 3.65
CA ASP A 76 12.40 8.27 3.08
C ASP A 76 12.32 9.15 1.81
N MET A 77 11.12 9.35 1.24
CA MET A 77 10.93 10.13 0.01
C MET A 77 10.02 11.35 0.18
N TRP A 78 8.70 11.17 0.14
CA TRP A 78 7.72 12.27 0.17
C TRP A 78 6.72 12.12 1.32
N GLY A 79 7.06 11.36 2.36
CA GLY A 79 6.19 11.05 3.47
C GLY A 79 5.11 10.01 3.16
N THR A 80 4.51 9.48 4.20
CA THR A 80 3.31 8.62 4.13
C THR A 80 2.11 9.36 3.53
N ASN A 81 1.20 8.59 2.91
CA ASN A 81 -0.12 9.11 2.57
C ASN A 81 -1.12 8.55 3.57
N GLU A 82 -1.51 9.37 4.54
CA GLU A 82 -2.60 9.05 5.45
C GLU A 82 -3.79 9.96 5.18
N CYS A 83 -5.00 9.41 5.22
CA CYS A 83 -6.22 10.19 5.15
C CYS A 83 -7.15 9.78 6.30
N LEU A 84 -7.86 10.76 6.86
CA LEU A 84 -8.86 10.52 7.89
C LEU A 84 -10.25 10.43 7.25
N VAL A 85 -10.94 9.31 7.46
CA VAL A 85 -12.34 9.14 7.06
C VAL A 85 -13.28 9.40 8.24
N LYS A 86 -14.58 9.62 7.97
CA LYS A 86 -15.61 9.87 9.00
C LYS A 86 -16.47 8.66 9.34
N TRP A 87 -16.12 7.50 8.77
CA TRP A 87 -16.87 6.27 8.86
C TRP A 87 -15.96 5.14 9.29
N ASP A 88 -16.55 4.13 9.93
CA ASP A 88 -15.82 2.93 10.33
C ASP A 88 -15.73 1.97 9.15
N SER A 89 -14.50 1.65 8.72
CA SER A 89 -14.27 0.73 7.60
C SER A 89 -14.84 -0.68 7.81
N ARG A 90 -15.22 -1.02 9.05
CA ARG A 90 -15.81 -2.30 9.47
C ARG A 90 -17.32 -2.33 9.36
N ASP A 91 -17.98 -1.21 9.05
CA ASP A 91 -19.45 -1.14 9.04
C ASP A 91 -20.04 -1.40 7.66
N ASP A 92 -19.41 -0.92 6.58
CA ASP A 92 -19.91 -1.08 5.22
C ASP A 92 -18.80 -1.28 4.17
N TYR A 93 -19.19 -1.58 2.94
CA TYR A 93 -18.30 -1.64 1.80
C TYR A 93 -17.99 -0.23 1.29
N HIS A 94 -16.70 0.06 1.19
CA HIS A 94 -16.19 1.29 0.59
C HIS A 94 -15.36 1.00 -0.66
N LEU A 95 -15.23 2.01 -1.53
CA LEU A 95 -14.43 1.90 -2.75
C LEU A 95 -13.02 2.43 -2.48
N TYR A 96 -12.02 1.60 -2.76
CA TYR A 96 -10.61 1.97 -2.72
C TYR A 96 -10.00 1.72 -4.09
N ALA A 97 -9.33 2.71 -4.64
CA ALA A 97 -8.76 2.61 -5.99
C ALA A 97 -7.44 3.36 -6.09
N CYS A 98 -6.59 2.86 -6.98
CA CYS A 98 -5.35 3.51 -7.36
C CYS A 98 -5.27 3.56 -8.88
N GLU A 99 -4.84 4.71 -9.41
CA GLU A 99 -4.50 4.90 -10.81
C GLU A 99 -2.98 5.04 -10.92
N ASN A 100 -2.32 3.96 -11.37
CA ASN A 100 -0.89 3.96 -11.64
C ASN A 100 -0.63 4.41 -13.09
N ARG A 101 -0.29 5.69 -13.26
CA ARG A 101 0.04 6.29 -14.57
C ARG A 101 1.56 6.33 -14.78
N PRO A 102 2.04 6.49 -16.03
CA PRO A 102 3.46 6.68 -16.29
C PRO A 102 4.08 7.89 -15.58
N ASP A 103 3.28 8.91 -15.25
CA ASP A 103 3.75 10.16 -14.67
C ASP A 103 3.40 10.34 -13.19
N SER A 104 2.43 9.59 -12.67
CA SER A 104 1.88 9.79 -11.33
C SER A 104 1.15 8.54 -10.81
N ILE A 105 1.11 8.42 -9.50
CA ILE A 105 0.24 7.48 -8.78
C ILE A 105 -0.83 8.32 -8.08
N ILE A 106 -2.10 7.93 -8.19
CA ILE A 106 -3.24 8.66 -7.62
C ILE A 106 -4.12 7.69 -6.86
N TRP A 107 -4.45 8.02 -5.62
CA TRP A 107 -5.31 7.20 -4.76
C TRP A 107 -6.67 7.84 -4.59
N TYR A 108 -7.69 6.99 -4.56
CA TYR A 108 -9.09 7.36 -4.39
C TYR A 108 -9.76 6.51 -3.32
N ILE A 109 -10.56 7.17 -2.49
CA ILE A 109 -11.48 6.55 -1.54
C ILE A 109 -12.87 7.11 -1.78
N ASP A 110 -13.86 6.24 -2.02
CA ASP A 110 -15.24 6.61 -2.36
C ASP A 110 -15.34 7.67 -3.47
N ASN A 111 -14.62 7.43 -4.57
CA ASN A 111 -14.51 8.33 -5.74
C ASN A 111 -13.86 9.69 -5.47
N ARG A 112 -13.27 9.91 -4.30
CA ARG A 112 -12.56 11.14 -3.95
C ARG A 112 -11.07 10.89 -4.00
N ARG A 113 -10.32 11.74 -4.71
CA ARG A 113 -8.86 11.73 -4.66
C ARG A 113 -8.39 12.08 -3.25
N VAL A 114 -7.61 11.20 -2.63
CA VAL A 114 -7.08 11.39 -1.27
C VAL A 114 -5.58 11.66 -1.25
N ALA A 115 -4.84 11.17 -2.26
CA ALA A 115 -3.41 11.39 -2.38
C ALA A 115 -2.95 11.34 -3.84
N SER A 116 -1.74 11.85 -4.09
CA SER A 116 -1.03 11.63 -5.35
C SER A 116 0.46 11.90 -5.20
N LYS A 117 1.28 11.13 -5.91
CA LYS A 117 2.74 11.26 -5.97
C LYS A 117 3.22 11.14 -7.42
N PRO A 118 4.34 11.77 -7.79
CA PRO A 118 4.95 11.53 -9.09
C PRO A 118 5.41 10.07 -9.20
N ASN A 119 5.29 9.48 -10.38
CA ASN A 119 5.73 8.10 -10.62
C ASN A 119 7.08 8.10 -11.33
N TYR A 120 8.16 7.90 -10.57
CA TYR A 120 9.50 7.76 -11.12
C TYR A 120 9.97 6.30 -11.22
N TYR A 121 9.35 5.39 -10.45
CA TYR A 121 9.91 4.06 -10.18
C TYR A 121 8.90 2.91 -10.32
N TRP A 122 7.59 3.14 -10.10
CA TRP A 122 6.55 2.10 -10.06
C TRP A 122 6.04 1.69 -11.44
N HIS A 123 6.97 1.23 -12.27
CA HIS A 123 6.72 0.83 -13.66
C HIS A 123 6.85 -0.68 -13.89
N LEU A 124 7.31 -1.44 -12.89
CA LEU A 124 7.40 -2.90 -13.00
C LEU A 124 5.99 -3.53 -13.04
N PRO A 125 5.80 -4.66 -13.74
CA PRO A 125 4.59 -5.46 -13.61
C PRO A 125 4.41 -5.90 -12.15
N MET A 126 3.21 -5.71 -11.61
CA MET A 126 2.89 -6.04 -10.22
C MET A 126 1.67 -6.97 -10.15
N TYR A 127 1.72 -7.92 -9.22
CA TYR A 127 0.60 -8.76 -8.82
C TYR A 127 -0.38 -7.95 -8.00
N VAL A 128 -1.66 -8.29 -8.14
CA VAL A 128 -2.76 -7.69 -7.39
C VAL A 128 -3.05 -8.52 -6.16
N VAL A 129 -3.06 -7.90 -4.97
CA VAL A 129 -3.15 -8.61 -3.68
C VAL A 129 -4.25 -8.03 -2.79
N LEU A 130 -4.99 -8.94 -2.17
CA LEU A 130 -5.90 -8.67 -1.06
C LEU A 130 -5.47 -9.54 0.12
N SER A 131 -5.17 -8.94 1.26
CA SER A 131 -4.65 -9.67 2.43
C SER A 131 -5.21 -9.12 3.74
N VAL A 132 -5.25 -9.98 4.76
CA VAL A 132 -5.42 -9.56 6.16
C VAL A 132 -4.16 -9.95 6.91
N GLU A 133 -3.52 -8.97 7.54
CA GLU A 133 -2.27 -9.18 8.27
C GLU A 133 -2.44 -8.83 9.75
N PRO A 134 -1.71 -9.51 10.66
CA PRO A 134 -1.63 -9.08 12.05
C PRO A 134 -0.95 -7.70 12.14
N ARG A 135 -1.42 -6.91 13.10
CA ARG A 135 -0.83 -5.64 13.54
C ARG A 135 -0.73 -5.64 15.07
N THR A 136 -0.04 -4.65 15.62
CA THR A 136 0.03 -4.41 17.07
C THR A 136 -1.37 -4.54 17.70
N PRO A 137 -1.57 -5.40 18.71
CA PRO A 137 -0.53 -5.97 19.59
C PRO A 137 0.02 -7.36 19.21
N PHE A 138 -0.44 -7.97 18.10
CA PHE A 138 -0.08 -9.35 17.72
C PHE A 138 1.21 -9.45 16.89
N GLU A 139 1.72 -8.31 16.44
CA GLU A 139 3.08 -8.15 15.93
C GLU A 139 3.76 -6.95 16.60
N LYS A 140 5.08 -6.89 16.47
CA LYS A 140 5.87 -5.70 16.73
C LYS A 140 6.77 -5.36 15.54
N TYR A 141 6.91 -4.07 15.25
CA TYR A 141 7.85 -3.56 14.27
C TYR A 141 9.15 -3.12 14.95
N VAL A 142 10.27 -3.73 14.58
CA VAL A 142 11.59 -3.44 15.15
C VAL A 142 12.58 -3.27 14.00
N ASN A 143 13.24 -2.11 13.92
CA ASN A 143 14.31 -1.81 12.96
C ASN A 143 13.99 -2.14 11.50
N GLY A 144 12.74 -1.90 11.07
CA GLY A 144 12.36 -2.13 9.68
C GLY A 144 11.71 -3.48 9.40
N GLU A 145 11.61 -4.36 10.40
CA GLU A 145 11.09 -5.73 10.27
C GLU A 145 9.92 -5.98 11.23
N ARG A 146 8.97 -6.82 10.80
CA ARG A 146 7.82 -7.26 11.61
C ARG A 146 8.12 -8.59 12.27
N PHE A 147 7.87 -8.69 13.58
CA PHE A 147 8.04 -9.91 14.36
C PHE A 147 6.70 -10.33 15.00
N PRO A 148 6.38 -11.63 15.04
CA PRO A 148 5.20 -12.10 15.75
C PRO A 148 5.34 -11.85 17.25
N VAL A 149 4.24 -11.48 17.90
CA VAL A 149 4.12 -11.49 19.36
C VAL A 149 3.42 -12.78 19.76
N PRO A 150 4.06 -13.67 20.55
CA PRO A 150 3.43 -14.90 21.00
C PRO A 150 2.08 -14.62 21.67
N THR A 151 1.03 -15.24 21.13
CA THR A 151 -0.36 -15.00 21.53
C THR A 151 -1.03 -16.35 21.74
N THR A 152 -1.63 -16.58 22.91
CA THR A 152 -2.38 -17.82 23.18
C THR A 152 -3.73 -17.79 22.45
N LYS A 153 -4.37 -18.96 22.34
CA LYS A 153 -5.71 -19.04 21.76
C LYS A 153 -6.71 -18.20 22.54
N GLU A 154 -6.67 -18.22 23.86
CA GLU A 154 -7.57 -17.46 24.73
C GLU A 154 -7.42 -15.95 24.53
N GLN A 155 -6.17 -15.48 24.35
CA GLN A 155 -5.90 -14.07 24.04
C GLN A 155 -6.43 -13.67 22.66
N ALA A 156 -6.25 -14.53 21.65
CA ALA A 156 -6.79 -14.29 20.32
C ALA A 156 -8.33 -14.30 20.30
N ASP A 157 -8.95 -15.25 21.00
CA ASP A 157 -10.41 -15.34 21.14
C ASP A 157 -10.96 -14.10 21.87
N ALA A 158 -10.31 -13.67 22.96
CA ALA A 158 -10.68 -12.47 23.71
C ALA A 158 -10.54 -11.18 22.87
N ALA A 159 -9.60 -11.15 21.93
CA ALA A 159 -9.44 -10.06 20.98
C ALA A 159 -10.45 -10.10 19.82
N GLY A 160 -11.20 -11.20 19.67
CA GLY A 160 -12.25 -11.36 18.68
C GLY A 160 -11.84 -12.13 17.42
N PHE A 161 -10.75 -12.89 17.42
CA PHE A 161 -10.43 -13.79 16.29
C PHE A 161 -11.36 -15.03 16.27
N PRO A 162 -11.59 -15.65 15.10
CA PRO A 162 -11.11 -15.28 13.76
C PRO A 162 -11.73 -13.98 13.25
N SER A 163 -10.99 -13.25 12.42
CA SER A 163 -11.40 -11.97 11.83
C SER A 163 -11.37 -12.05 10.31
N THR A 164 -12.27 -11.35 9.62
CA THR A 164 -12.43 -11.48 8.16
C THR A 164 -12.72 -10.14 7.53
N MET A 165 -11.90 -9.74 6.56
CA MET A 165 -12.24 -8.67 5.62
C MET A 165 -13.18 -9.21 4.54
N LYS A 166 -14.02 -8.34 3.96
CA LYS A 166 -14.91 -8.72 2.86
C LYS A 166 -14.63 -7.90 1.61
N VAL A 167 -14.63 -8.56 0.46
CA VAL A 167 -14.43 -7.94 -0.85
C VAL A 167 -15.60 -8.35 -1.73
N ASP A 168 -16.38 -7.36 -2.16
CA ASP A 168 -17.50 -7.58 -3.08
C ASP A 168 -16.98 -7.83 -4.51
N TYR A 169 -16.07 -6.97 -4.97
CA TYR A 169 -15.41 -7.14 -6.25
C TYR A 169 -14.00 -6.57 -6.26
N ILE A 170 -13.21 -7.04 -7.23
CA ILE A 170 -12.00 -6.40 -7.69
C ILE A 170 -12.09 -6.19 -9.20
N ARG A 171 -11.62 -5.04 -9.68
CA ARG A 171 -11.64 -4.69 -11.10
C ARG A 171 -10.35 -3.96 -11.45
N THR A 172 -9.79 -4.29 -12.59
CA THR A 172 -8.60 -3.65 -13.14
C THR A 172 -8.88 -3.20 -14.57
N TRP A 173 -8.31 -2.05 -14.94
CA TRP A 173 -8.45 -1.50 -16.27
C TRP A 173 -7.11 -0.97 -16.74
N ARG A 174 -6.83 -1.12 -18.03
CA ARG A 174 -5.69 -0.51 -18.69
C ARG A 174 -6.18 0.55 -19.65
N ARG A 175 -5.69 1.78 -19.50
CA ARG A 175 -5.94 2.83 -20.50
C ARG A 175 -5.21 2.47 -21.79
N LYS A 176 -5.89 2.65 -22.92
CA LYS A 176 -5.31 2.44 -24.26
C LYS A 176 -4.41 3.59 -24.68
N ASP A 177 -4.72 4.80 -24.21
CA ASP A 177 -4.02 6.02 -24.58
C ASP A 177 -3.99 6.99 -23.38
N TYR A 178 -2.79 7.43 -23.01
CA TYR A 178 -2.56 8.43 -21.96
C TYR A 178 -2.42 9.86 -22.53
N SER A 179 -2.21 10.02 -23.85
CA SER A 179 -1.99 11.31 -24.50
C SER A 179 -3.22 12.23 -24.45
N GLN A 180 -4.42 11.65 -24.34
CA GLN A 180 -5.68 12.38 -24.23
C GLN A 180 -5.96 12.94 -22.83
N PHE A 181 -5.14 12.58 -21.84
CA PHE A 181 -5.32 13.04 -20.47
C PHE A 181 -4.26 14.05 -20.13
N LYS A 182 -4.68 15.21 -19.61
CA LYS A 182 -3.74 16.15 -19.00
C LYS A 182 -2.86 15.39 -18.02
N SER A 183 -1.55 15.58 -18.13
CA SER A 183 -0.59 15.01 -17.19
C SER A 183 -1.04 15.41 -15.79
N SER A 184 -1.10 14.42 -14.91
CA SER A 184 -1.33 14.65 -13.49
C SER A 184 0.00 14.80 -12.75
N LYS A 185 1.10 15.10 -13.48
CA LYS A 185 2.20 15.87 -12.91
C LYS A 185 1.59 17.13 -12.31
N ARG A 186 1.30 17.05 -11.02
CA ARG A 186 1.14 18.24 -10.20
C ARG A 186 2.49 18.94 -10.29
N GLU A 187 2.50 20.22 -10.64
CA GLU A 187 3.71 21.02 -10.46
C GLU A 187 4.16 20.88 -9.00
N TYR A 188 5.45 20.66 -8.80
CA TYR A 188 6.09 20.66 -7.49
C TYR A 188 5.52 21.79 -6.63
N ASN A 189 4.88 21.48 -5.50
CA ASN A 189 4.45 22.47 -4.53
C ASN A 189 5.46 22.46 -3.37
N PRO A 190 6.18 23.56 -3.11
CA PRO A 190 7.12 23.64 -1.99
C PRO A 190 6.48 23.46 -0.61
N ASN A 191 5.15 23.59 -0.49
CA ASN A 191 4.41 23.28 0.74
C ASN A 191 4.04 21.79 0.88
N ASP A 192 4.49 20.95 -0.06
CA ASP A 192 4.52 19.49 0.13
C ASP A 192 5.80 19.07 0.90
N PHE A 193 6.51 20.02 1.53
CA PHE A 193 7.66 19.88 2.46
C PHE A 193 7.36 20.60 3.78
#